data_AF-A0A314YSY3-F1
#
_entry.id   AF-A0A314YSY3-F1
#
_cell.length_a   1.000
_cell.length_b   1.000
_cell.length_c   1.000
_cell.angle_alpha   90.00
_cell.angle_beta   90.00
_cell.angle_gamma   90.00
#
_symmetry.space_group_name_H-M   'P 1'
#
loop_
_entity.id
_entity.type
_entity.pdbx_description
1 polymer ?
#
loop_
_entity_poly.entity_id
_entity_poly.type
_entity_poly.pdbx_seq_one_letter_code
_entity_poly.pdbx_strand_id
1 'polypeptide(L)'
;MELSFHLCIISLLLLSSKSAAKESEIISRFQRYLQINTAQPEPLYREAADFILSEAASLSLESQTLEFVPGKPLVLLKWPGSDPSLSSVLLNSHTDGSQDMKCVGIQYLEAIRRLKASGFEPKRSVYLSFVPDEEIGGHAGAEKFAESDVFKGLNVGLVLDEGLASPTENYRTFYAERCPMWLVIKATGAPGHGAKLYDNTAMENLLKSI
;
A
#
# COMPACT_ATOMS: atom_id res chain seq x y z
N MET A 1 34.92 -28.86 28.56
CA MET A 1 33.52 -28.36 28.54
C MET A 1 33.42 -26.86 28.27
N GLU A 2 34.45 -26.05 28.59
CA GLU A 2 34.39 -24.57 28.44
C GLU A 2 34.54 -24.02 27.01
N LEU A 3 35.31 -24.66 26.13
CA LEU A 3 35.47 -24.20 24.73
C LEU A 3 34.15 -24.24 23.94
N SER A 4 33.26 -25.18 24.26
CA SER A 4 31.97 -25.32 23.57
C SER A 4 30.99 -24.21 23.95
N PHE A 5 31.10 -23.68 25.18
CA PHE A 5 30.24 -22.61 25.68
C PHE A 5 30.59 -21.24 25.08
N HIS A 6 31.89 -20.94 24.94
CA HIS A 6 32.37 -19.70 24.31
C HIS A 6 32.03 -19.64 22.81
N LEU A 7 32.14 -20.76 22.07
CA LEU A 7 31.75 -20.82 20.66
C LEU A 7 30.25 -20.59 20.44
N CYS A 8 29.42 -21.07 21.38
CA CYS A 8 27.97 -20.91 21.35
C CYS A 8 27.55 -19.45 21.60
N ILE A 9 28.19 -18.77 22.55
CA ILE A 9 27.93 -17.35 22.86
C ILE A 9 28.35 -16.45 21.70
N ILE A 10 29.52 -16.70 21.08
CA ILE A 10 29.98 -15.93 19.91
C ILE A 10 29.04 -16.15 18.71
N SER A 11 28.58 -17.39 18.47
CA SER A 11 27.55 -17.65 17.44
C SER A 11 26.24 -16.93 17.73
N LEU A 12 25.75 -16.95 18.98
CA LEU A 12 24.52 -16.25 19.36
C LEU A 12 24.63 -14.73 19.16
N LEU A 13 25.76 -14.13 19.54
CA LEU A 13 26.04 -12.70 19.36
C LEU A 13 26.15 -12.31 17.88
N LEU A 14 26.77 -13.17 17.05
CA LEU A 14 26.87 -12.97 15.60
C LEU A 14 25.51 -13.15 14.88
N LEU A 15 24.66 -14.06 15.35
CA LEU A 15 23.28 -14.18 14.84
C LEU A 15 22.45 -12.96 15.23
N SER A 16 22.56 -12.49 16.48
CA SER A 16 21.84 -11.32 16.97
C SER A 16 22.23 -10.03 16.23
N SER A 17 23.52 -9.83 15.94
CA SER A 17 23.98 -8.64 15.21
C SER A 17 23.56 -8.63 13.74
N LYS A 18 23.53 -9.80 13.08
CA LYS A 18 22.97 -9.93 11.72
C LYS A 18 21.47 -9.64 11.67
N SER A 19 20.71 -10.06 12.67
CA SER A 19 19.27 -9.76 12.75
C SER A 19 19.01 -8.26 12.90
N ALA A 20 19.72 -7.60 13.82
CA ALA A 20 19.60 -6.17 14.05
C ALA A 20 20.00 -5.31 12.83
N ALA A 21 21.06 -5.70 12.11
CA ALA A 21 21.45 -5.04 10.86
C ALA A 21 20.35 -5.16 9.79
N LYS A 22 19.72 -6.32 9.66
CA LYS A 22 18.64 -6.56 8.70
C LYS A 22 17.35 -5.80 9.04
N GLU A 23 17.04 -5.65 10.32
CA GLU A 23 15.94 -4.80 10.79
C GLU A 23 16.20 -3.32 10.48
N SER A 24 17.43 -2.85 10.69
CA SER A 24 17.84 -1.48 10.35
C SER A 24 17.67 -1.17 8.85
N GLU A 25 17.93 -2.14 7.98
CA GLU A 25 17.78 -1.95 6.53
C GLU A 25 16.31 -1.81 6.11
N ILE A 26 15.41 -2.61 6.70
CA ILE A 26 13.97 -2.55 6.42
C ILE A 26 13.42 -1.18 6.83
N ILE A 27 13.75 -0.73 8.04
CA ILE A 27 13.33 0.57 8.55
C ILE A 27 13.87 1.69 7.66
N SER A 28 15.14 1.60 7.24
CA SER A 28 15.75 2.59 6.34
C SER A 28 15.04 2.67 5.00
N ARG A 29 14.69 1.54 4.37
CA ARG A 29 13.93 1.53 3.11
C ARG A 29 12.54 2.14 3.30
N PHE A 30 11.85 1.83 4.39
CA PHE A 30 10.55 2.43 4.67
C PHE A 30 10.68 3.95 4.88
N GLN A 31 11.65 4.41 5.68
CA GLN A 31 11.90 5.84 5.90
C GLN A 31 12.21 6.58 4.59
N ARG A 32 12.99 5.98 3.69
CA ARG A 32 13.25 6.55 2.35
C ARG A 32 11.97 6.66 1.53
N TYR A 33 11.09 5.67 1.57
CA TYR A 33 9.81 5.73 0.85
C TYR A 33 8.87 6.80 1.42
N LEU A 34 8.86 6.97 2.75
CA LEU A 34 8.10 8.02 3.43
C LEU A 34 8.58 9.44 3.08
N GLN A 35 9.87 9.61 2.76
CA GLN A 35 10.44 10.90 2.38
C GLN A 35 10.00 11.38 0.99
N ILE A 36 9.43 10.49 0.16
CA ILE A 36 8.88 10.87 -1.15
C ILE A 36 7.53 11.53 -0.93
N ASN A 37 7.40 12.80 -1.30
CA ASN A 37 6.15 13.55 -1.09
C ASN A 37 5.08 13.13 -2.11
N THR A 38 4.21 12.22 -1.71
CA THR A 38 3.03 11.80 -2.48
C THR A 38 1.72 12.29 -1.84
N ALA A 39 1.78 13.34 -1.03
CA ALA A 39 0.59 13.95 -0.47
C ALA A 39 -0.18 14.75 -1.53
N GLN A 40 -1.51 14.65 -1.51
CA GLN A 40 -2.39 15.47 -2.32
C GLN A 40 -2.25 16.96 -1.96
N PRO A 41 -2.45 17.91 -2.92
CA PRO A 41 -3.02 17.74 -4.26
C PRO A 41 -2.01 17.50 -5.40
N GLU A 42 -0.71 17.57 -5.13
CA GLU A 42 0.33 17.42 -6.17
C GLU A 42 1.36 16.31 -5.82
N PRO A 43 0.94 15.02 -5.81
CA PRO A 43 1.83 13.91 -5.48
C PRO A 43 2.98 13.74 -6.47
N LEU A 44 4.19 13.47 -5.97
CA LEU A 44 5.36 13.11 -6.79
C LEU A 44 5.32 11.63 -7.20
N TYR A 45 4.29 11.24 -7.95
CA TYR A 45 4.04 9.83 -8.32
C TYR A 45 5.20 9.17 -9.08
N ARG A 46 5.91 9.92 -9.93
CA ARG A 46 7.06 9.39 -10.68
C ARG A 46 8.21 9.01 -9.76
N GLU A 47 8.51 9.83 -8.76
CA GLU A 47 9.57 9.51 -7.80
C GLU A 47 9.22 8.27 -6.97
N ALA A 48 7.94 8.13 -6.59
CA ALA A 48 7.45 6.94 -5.92
C ALA A 48 7.56 5.70 -6.82
N ALA A 49 7.16 5.81 -8.09
CA ALA A 49 7.27 4.74 -9.06
C ALA A 49 8.74 4.31 -9.27
N ASP A 50 9.66 5.26 -9.44
CA ASP A 50 11.09 4.99 -9.61
C ASP A 50 11.68 4.29 -8.39
N PHE A 51 11.29 4.71 -7.18
CA PHE A 51 11.68 4.04 -5.95
C PHE A 51 11.19 2.57 -5.93
N ILE A 52 9.91 2.33 -6.21
CA ILE A 52 9.32 0.98 -6.21
C ILE A 52 10.01 0.09 -7.26
N LEU A 53 10.24 0.62 -8.47
CA LEU A 53 10.94 -0.09 -9.54
C LEU A 53 12.38 -0.46 -9.14
N SER A 54 13.07 0.43 -8.44
CA SER A 54 14.42 0.15 -7.92
C SER A 54 14.43 -0.99 -6.90
N GLU A 55 13.43 -1.03 -6.01
CA GLU A 55 13.25 -2.11 -5.04
C GLU A 55 12.89 -3.42 -5.74
N ALA A 56 12.01 -3.39 -6.74
CA ALA A 56 11.63 -4.54 -7.55
C ALA A 56 12.83 -5.14 -8.30
N ALA A 57 13.67 -4.29 -8.88
CA ALA A 57 14.90 -4.70 -9.56
C ALA A 57 15.87 -5.41 -8.60
N SER A 58 16.01 -4.90 -7.36
CA SER A 58 16.82 -5.54 -6.31
C SER A 58 16.34 -6.95 -5.95
N LEU A 59 15.05 -7.25 -6.20
CA LEU A 59 14.41 -8.53 -5.94
C LEU A 59 14.28 -9.42 -7.17
N SER A 60 14.76 -8.96 -8.33
CA SER A 60 14.58 -9.63 -9.62
C SER A 60 13.10 -9.97 -9.86
N LEU A 61 12.22 -9.00 -9.62
CA LEU A 61 10.81 -9.08 -9.99
C LEU A 61 10.64 -8.57 -11.41
N GLU A 62 9.72 -9.18 -12.17
CA GLU A 62 9.25 -8.59 -13.42
C GLU A 62 8.48 -7.30 -13.07
N SER A 63 8.72 -6.22 -13.81
CA SER A 63 8.12 -4.91 -13.51
C SER A 63 7.61 -4.23 -14.76
N GLN A 64 6.45 -3.59 -14.66
CA GLN A 64 5.82 -2.81 -15.71
C GLN A 64 5.25 -1.53 -15.11
N THR A 65 5.40 -0.41 -15.81
CA THR A 65 4.70 0.84 -15.52
C THR A 65 3.53 0.98 -16.48
N LEU A 66 2.33 1.21 -15.95
CA LEU A 66 1.11 1.45 -16.70
C LEU A 66 0.67 2.89 -16.45
N GLU A 67 0.29 3.60 -17.51
CA GLU A 67 -0.14 5.01 -17.40
C GLU A 67 -1.49 5.16 -18.10
N PHE A 68 -2.57 5.05 -17.33
CA PHE A 68 -3.94 5.22 -17.84
C PHE A 68 -4.33 6.69 -18.00
N VAL A 69 -3.74 7.55 -17.16
CA VAL A 69 -3.90 9.00 -17.19
C VAL A 69 -2.50 9.63 -17.14
N PRO A 70 -2.19 10.62 -18.01
CA PRO A 70 -0.89 11.28 -18.01
C PRO A 70 -0.50 11.83 -16.63
N GLY A 71 0.72 11.53 -16.19
CA GLY A 71 1.28 11.93 -14.91
C GLY A 71 0.94 11.00 -13.73
N LYS A 72 0.17 9.93 -13.95
CA LYS A 72 -0.30 9.01 -12.91
C LYS A 72 0.16 7.58 -13.19
N PRO A 73 1.47 7.29 -13.01
CA PRO A 73 2.00 5.95 -13.22
C PRO A 73 1.47 4.98 -12.16
N LEU A 74 1.00 3.83 -12.60
CA LEU A 74 0.75 2.64 -11.80
C LEU A 74 1.91 1.66 -12.01
N VAL A 75 2.51 1.18 -10.92
CA VAL A 75 3.58 0.17 -11.01
C VAL A 75 3.00 -1.21 -10.74
N LEU A 76 3.16 -2.11 -11.71
CA LEU A 76 2.77 -3.51 -11.63
C LEU A 76 4.03 -4.39 -11.56
N LEU A 77 4.18 -5.12 -10.47
CA LEU A 77 5.26 -6.07 -10.27
C LEU A 77 4.72 -7.50 -10.34
N LYS A 78 5.58 -8.44 -10.74
CA LYS A 78 5.23 -9.86 -10.82
C LYS A 78 6.37 -10.73 -10.30
N TRP A 79 6.00 -11.64 -9.40
CA TRP A 79 6.78 -12.80 -9.01
C TRP A 79 6.14 -14.05 -9.64
N PRO A 80 6.76 -14.63 -10.69
CA PRO A 80 6.22 -15.80 -11.37
C PRO A 80 6.05 -16.99 -10.42
N GLY A 81 4.90 -17.65 -10.50
CA GLY A 81 4.67 -18.92 -9.84
C GLY A 81 5.15 -20.10 -10.70
N SER A 82 5.32 -21.26 -10.06
CA SER A 82 5.68 -22.50 -10.77
C SER A 82 4.54 -23.09 -11.62
N ASP A 83 3.29 -22.69 -11.37
CA ASP A 83 2.12 -23.11 -12.15
C ASP A 83 1.28 -21.89 -12.60
N PRO A 84 1.52 -21.37 -13.81
CA PRO A 84 0.83 -20.18 -14.32
C PRO A 84 -0.63 -20.44 -14.71
N SER A 85 -1.11 -21.70 -14.70
CA SER A 85 -2.51 -22.01 -14.99
C SER A 85 -3.46 -21.67 -13.83
N LEU A 86 -2.91 -21.55 -12.63
CA LEU A 86 -3.64 -21.21 -11.42
C LEU A 86 -3.94 -19.71 -11.35
N SER A 87 -5.09 -19.35 -10.81
CA SER A 87 -5.41 -17.95 -10.49
C SER A 87 -4.35 -17.34 -9.57
N SER A 88 -3.99 -16.10 -9.85
CA SER A 88 -2.93 -15.38 -9.17
C SER A 88 -3.39 -14.74 -7.87
N VAL A 89 -2.42 -14.27 -7.08
CA VAL A 89 -2.64 -13.44 -5.89
C VAL A 89 -2.19 -12.03 -6.21
N LEU A 90 -3.02 -11.03 -5.94
CA LEU A 90 -2.69 -9.62 -6.07
C LEU A 90 -2.52 -8.99 -4.69
N LEU A 91 -1.38 -8.36 -4.47
CA LEU A 91 -1.08 -7.54 -3.30
C LEU A 91 -1.21 -6.07 -3.73
N ASN A 92 -2.35 -5.45 -3.46
CA ASN A 92 -2.62 -4.08 -3.85
C ASN A 92 -2.14 -3.10 -2.77
N SER A 93 -1.61 -1.97 -3.22
CA SER A 93 -1.27 -0.81 -2.41
C SER A 93 -1.50 0.45 -3.22
N HIS A 94 -1.90 1.55 -2.58
CA HIS A 94 -1.83 2.87 -3.20
C HIS A 94 -0.54 3.61 -2.81
N THR A 95 -0.23 4.68 -3.54
CA THR A 95 1.05 5.40 -3.45
C THR A 95 0.94 6.80 -2.90
N ASP A 96 -0.24 7.42 -3.01
CA ASP A 96 -0.57 8.66 -2.34
C ASP A 96 -0.74 8.47 -0.83
N GLY A 97 -0.62 9.57 -0.08
CA GLY A 97 -0.68 9.52 1.38
C GLY A 97 0.67 9.31 2.08
N SER A 98 0.64 9.30 3.41
CA SER A 98 1.84 9.28 4.26
C SER A 98 2.02 7.95 4.99
N GLN A 99 1.05 7.55 5.81
CA GLN A 99 1.06 6.31 6.60
C GLN A 99 0.18 5.24 5.95
N ASP A 100 -1.03 5.66 5.60
CA ASP A 100 -1.97 5.00 4.70
C ASP A 100 -1.49 5.23 3.24
N MET A 101 -1.07 4.20 2.51
CA MET A 101 -0.77 2.82 2.97
C MET A 101 0.67 2.39 2.68
N LYS A 102 1.62 3.34 2.57
CA LYS A 102 3.04 3.08 2.24
C LYS A 102 3.71 1.99 3.08
N CYS A 103 3.29 1.82 4.33
CA CYS A 103 3.80 0.78 5.20
C CYS A 103 3.48 -0.64 4.67
N VAL A 104 2.27 -0.86 4.15
CA VAL A 104 1.80 -2.14 3.61
C VAL A 104 2.58 -2.48 2.34
N GLY A 105 2.75 -1.52 1.42
CA GLY A 105 3.53 -1.70 0.20
C GLY A 105 4.98 -2.15 0.46
N ILE A 106 5.66 -1.54 1.44
CA ILE A 106 7.01 -1.97 1.85
C ILE A 106 6.99 -3.35 2.51
N GLN A 107 6.01 -3.64 3.36
CA GLN A 107 5.89 -4.96 4.00
C GLN A 107 5.78 -6.08 2.97
N TYR A 108 5.05 -5.88 1.86
CA TYR A 108 4.99 -6.85 0.76
C TYR A 108 6.35 -7.09 0.12
N LEU A 109 7.08 -6.02 -0.23
CA LEU A 109 8.41 -6.14 -0.83
C LEU A 109 9.40 -6.84 0.13
N GLU A 110 9.36 -6.53 1.43
CA GLU A 110 10.21 -7.19 2.43
C GLU A 110 9.82 -8.65 2.68
N ALA A 111 8.53 -8.98 2.66
CA ALA A 111 8.06 -10.35 2.75
C ALA A 111 8.60 -11.18 1.58
N ILE A 112 8.50 -10.66 0.36
CA ILE A 112 9.07 -11.29 -0.85
C ILE A 112 10.58 -11.44 -0.71
N ARG A 113 11.30 -10.40 -0.26
CA ARG A 113 12.75 -10.45 -0.02
C ARG A 113 13.14 -11.59 0.91
N ARG A 114 12.41 -11.73 2.02
CA ARG A 114 12.65 -12.79 3.02
C ARG A 114 12.33 -14.17 2.46
N LEU A 115 11.21 -14.32 1.76
CA LEU A 115 10.79 -15.58 1.16
C LEU A 115 11.78 -16.04 0.06
N LYS A 116 12.19 -15.15 -0.85
CA LYS A 116 13.22 -15.44 -1.85
C LYS A 116 14.55 -15.82 -1.21
N ALA A 117 14.98 -15.10 -0.18
CA ALA A 117 16.20 -15.43 0.56
C ALA A 117 16.14 -16.81 1.27
N SER A 118 14.94 -17.29 1.59
CA SER A 118 14.73 -18.63 2.15
C SER A 118 14.62 -19.74 1.09
N GLY A 119 14.67 -19.40 -0.20
CA GLY A 119 14.50 -20.35 -1.30
C GLY A 119 13.04 -20.77 -1.56
N PHE A 120 12.07 -19.98 -1.07
CA PHE A 120 10.67 -20.26 -1.32
C PHE A 120 10.30 -19.93 -2.77
N GLU A 121 9.60 -20.85 -3.44
CA GLU A 121 9.03 -20.66 -4.76
C GLU A 121 7.50 -20.75 -4.69
N PRO A 122 6.76 -19.70 -5.08
CA PRO A 122 5.31 -19.72 -4.99
C PRO A 122 4.73 -20.62 -6.09
N LYS A 123 3.64 -21.33 -5.78
CA LYS A 123 2.92 -22.11 -6.78
C LYS A 123 2.12 -21.20 -7.73
N ARG A 124 1.44 -20.21 -7.18
CA ARG A 124 0.67 -19.18 -7.92
C ARG A 124 1.55 -17.99 -8.21
N SER A 125 1.35 -17.33 -9.35
CA SER A 125 1.97 -16.03 -9.58
C SER A 125 1.47 -15.01 -8.56
N VAL A 126 2.39 -14.22 -8.01
CA VAL A 126 2.09 -13.12 -7.09
C VAL A 126 2.33 -11.81 -7.83
N TYR A 127 1.31 -10.99 -7.91
CA TYR A 127 1.37 -9.64 -8.45
C TYR A 127 1.36 -8.62 -7.32
N LEU A 128 2.04 -7.49 -7.51
CA LEU A 128 1.93 -6.33 -6.64
C LEU A 128 1.51 -5.14 -7.51
N SER A 129 0.46 -4.45 -7.12
CA SER A 129 0.03 -3.21 -7.77
C SER A 129 0.24 -2.04 -6.82
N PHE A 130 0.87 -0.98 -7.33
CA PHE A 130 1.04 0.29 -6.66
C PHE A 130 0.28 1.34 -7.46
N VAL A 131 -0.93 1.67 -7.00
CA VAL A 131 -1.88 2.51 -7.72
C VAL A 131 -1.79 3.97 -7.27
N PRO A 132 -1.97 4.96 -8.16
CA PRO A 132 -2.14 6.34 -7.76
C PRO A 132 -3.61 6.65 -7.42
N ASP A 133 -3.83 7.82 -6.83
CA ASP A 133 -5.12 8.52 -6.74
C ASP A 133 -6.18 7.88 -5.83
N GLU A 134 -5.81 6.95 -4.97
CA GLU A 134 -6.78 6.27 -4.09
C GLU A 134 -7.47 7.28 -3.15
N GLU A 135 -6.71 8.20 -2.55
CA GLU A 135 -7.16 9.17 -1.55
C GLU A 135 -8.17 10.19 -2.10
N ILE A 136 -8.36 10.24 -3.42
CA ILE A 136 -9.33 11.09 -4.11
C ILE A 136 -10.38 10.29 -4.90
N GLY A 137 -10.52 9.00 -4.59
CA GLY A 137 -11.57 8.10 -5.11
C GLY A 137 -11.11 7.11 -6.18
N GLY A 138 -9.82 7.05 -6.53
CA GLY A 138 -9.25 6.00 -7.37
C GLY A 138 -9.65 6.02 -8.86
N HIS A 139 -10.41 7.02 -9.30
CA HIS A 139 -10.98 7.10 -10.66
C HIS A 139 -9.94 7.08 -11.80
N ALA A 140 -8.75 7.61 -11.56
CA ALA A 140 -7.65 7.63 -12.53
C ALA A 140 -6.60 6.52 -12.28
N GLY A 141 -6.74 5.76 -11.19
CA GLY A 141 -5.81 4.71 -10.78
C GLY A 141 -6.48 3.33 -10.81
N ALA A 142 -6.92 2.88 -9.64
CA ALA A 142 -7.49 1.54 -9.45
C ALA A 142 -8.70 1.25 -10.36
N GLU A 143 -9.59 2.22 -10.56
CA GLU A 143 -10.77 2.03 -11.42
C GLU A 143 -10.36 1.71 -12.87
N LYS A 144 -9.48 2.52 -13.46
CA LYS A 144 -8.97 2.29 -14.81
C LYS A 144 -8.17 1.00 -14.93
N PHE A 145 -7.43 0.65 -13.89
CA PHE A 145 -6.69 -0.59 -13.85
C PHE A 145 -7.64 -1.80 -13.86
N ALA A 146 -8.67 -1.81 -13.01
CA ALA A 146 -9.64 -2.90 -12.94
C ALA A 146 -10.42 -3.10 -14.25
N GLU A 147 -10.73 -2.02 -14.98
CA GLU A 147 -11.39 -2.07 -16.29
C GLU A 147 -10.48 -2.59 -17.42
N SER A 148 -9.15 -2.51 -17.25
CA SER A 148 -8.17 -2.80 -18.29
C SER A 148 -8.06 -4.28 -18.66
N ASP A 149 -7.67 -4.55 -19.91
CA ASP A 149 -7.37 -5.91 -20.35
C ASP A 149 -6.11 -6.49 -19.69
N VAL A 150 -5.22 -5.61 -19.20
CA VAL A 150 -4.06 -6.02 -18.40
C VAL A 150 -4.52 -6.72 -17.13
N PHE A 151 -5.45 -6.12 -16.39
CA PHE A 151 -5.99 -6.70 -15.15
C PHE A 151 -6.70 -8.03 -15.40
N LYS A 152 -7.54 -8.11 -16.45
CA LYS A 152 -8.18 -9.38 -16.85
C LYS A 152 -7.15 -10.47 -17.14
N GLY A 153 -6.04 -10.11 -17.78
CA GLY A 153 -4.93 -11.02 -18.10
C GLY A 153 -4.19 -11.55 -16.87
N LEU A 154 -4.29 -10.91 -15.70
CA LEU A 154 -3.63 -11.38 -14.48
C LEU A 154 -4.29 -12.62 -13.88
N ASN A 155 -5.53 -12.94 -14.26
CA ASN A 155 -6.32 -14.06 -13.71
C ASN A 155 -6.34 -14.05 -12.17
N VAL A 156 -6.67 -12.90 -11.57
CA VAL A 156 -6.62 -12.71 -10.11
C VAL A 156 -7.70 -13.54 -9.41
N GLY A 157 -7.29 -14.38 -8.45
CA GLY A 157 -8.21 -15.17 -7.62
C GLY A 157 -8.37 -14.64 -6.19
N LEU A 158 -7.40 -13.86 -5.71
CA LEU A 158 -7.39 -13.24 -4.38
C LEU A 158 -6.70 -11.88 -4.46
N VAL A 159 -7.30 -10.87 -3.84
CA VAL A 159 -6.70 -9.55 -3.64
C VAL A 159 -6.53 -9.33 -2.14
N LEU A 160 -5.36 -8.84 -1.73
CA LEU A 160 -5.13 -8.25 -0.43
C LEU A 160 -4.87 -6.76 -0.62
N ASP A 161 -5.53 -5.95 0.21
CA ASP A 161 -5.41 -4.50 0.20
C ASP A 161 -5.16 -3.99 1.62
N GLU A 162 -5.22 -2.69 1.83
CA GLU A 162 -5.09 -2.09 3.14
C GLU A 162 -6.10 -2.60 4.17
N GLY A 163 -5.76 -2.32 5.43
CA GLY A 163 -6.67 -2.43 6.55
C GLY A 163 -6.57 -1.16 7.39
N LEU A 164 -6.91 -1.25 8.66
CA LEU A 164 -6.89 -0.12 9.57
C LEU A 164 -6.12 -0.48 10.82
N ALA A 165 -5.39 0.50 11.34
CA ALA A 165 -4.72 0.37 12.62
C ALA A 165 -5.73 -0.04 13.72
N SER A 166 -5.26 -0.91 14.61
CA SER A 166 -6.02 -1.33 15.79
C SER A 166 -5.40 -0.71 17.02
N PRO A 167 -6.18 -0.05 17.89
CA PRO A 167 -5.69 0.46 19.18
C PRO A 167 -5.55 -0.68 20.23
N THR A 168 -5.80 -1.93 19.85
CA THR A 168 -5.76 -3.10 20.72
C THR A 168 -4.78 -4.13 20.16
N GLU A 169 -4.48 -5.17 20.94
CA GLU A 169 -3.61 -6.30 20.55
C GLU A 169 -4.18 -7.18 19.41
N ASN A 170 -5.41 -6.92 18.96
CA ASN A 170 -6.05 -7.67 17.88
C ASN A 170 -5.87 -6.97 16.53
N TYR A 171 -5.52 -7.73 15.50
CA TYR A 171 -5.50 -7.22 14.13
C TYR A 171 -6.92 -7.11 13.55
N ARG A 172 -7.19 -6.00 12.85
CA ARG A 172 -8.44 -5.81 12.11
C ARG A 172 -8.30 -6.43 10.73
N THR A 173 -9.21 -7.33 10.39
CA THR A 173 -9.30 -7.94 9.07
C THR A 173 -10.66 -7.62 8.47
N PHE A 174 -10.68 -7.03 7.28
CA PHE A 174 -11.91 -6.72 6.55
C PHE A 174 -12.25 -7.86 5.60
N TYR A 175 -13.38 -8.52 5.83
CA TYR A 175 -13.90 -9.53 4.92
C TYR A 175 -14.79 -8.83 3.89
N ALA A 176 -14.22 -8.58 2.71
CA ALA A 176 -14.74 -7.70 1.66
C ALA A 176 -14.90 -6.23 2.11
N GLU A 177 -14.62 -5.29 1.22
CA GLU A 177 -14.91 -3.89 1.48
C GLU A 177 -16.41 -3.61 1.32
N ARG A 178 -16.89 -2.57 2.03
CA ARG A 178 -18.23 -2.02 1.83
C ARG A 178 -18.16 -1.07 0.64
N CYS A 179 -19.13 -1.12 -0.27
CA CYS A 179 -19.18 -0.15 -1.36
C CYS A 179 -19.32 1.28 -0.79
N PRO A 180 -18.51 2.25 -1.24
CA PRO A 180 -18.61 3.63 -0.78
C PRO A 180 -20.00 4.19 -1.14
N MET A 181 -20.68 4.72 -0.13
CA MET A 181 -21.94 5.44 -0.31
C MET A 181 -21.67 6.94 -0.19
N TRP A 182 -21.43 7.58 -1.34
CA TRP A 182 -21.24 9.02 -1.42
C TRP A 182 -22.57 9.74 -1.17
N LEU A 183 -22.65 10.49 -0.07
CA LEU A 183 -23.83 11.29 0.26
C LEU A 183 -23.50 12.78 0.16
N VAL A 184 -24.25 13.50 -0.67
CA VAL A 184 -24.17 14.97 -0.73
C VAL A 184 -25.30 15.56 0.13
N ILE A 185 -24.96 16.12 1.28
CA ILE A 185 -25.91 16.84 2.14
C ILE A 185 -25.87 18.32 1.78
N LYS A 186 -27.00 18.86 1.32
CA LYS A 186 -27.16 20.29 1.02
C LYS A 186 -28.13 20.92 2.02
N ALA A 187 -27.59 21.75 2.91
CA ALA A 187 -28.39 22.57 3.82
C ALA A 187 -28.60 23.98 3.24
N THR A 188 -29.81 24.52 3.39
CA THR A 188 -30.15 25.89 2.98
C THR A 188 -30.68 26.65 4.19
N GLY A 189 -30.36 27.94 4.30
CA GLY A 189 -30.85 28.81 5.37
C GLY A 189 -30.67 30.29 5.00
N ALA A 190 -31.24 31.17 5.81
CA ALA A 190 -31.20 32.61 5.52
C ALA A 190 -29.76 33.17 5.64
N PRO A 191 -29.32 34.04 4.71
CA PRO A 191 -28.04 34.75 4.86
C PRO A 191 -28.14 35.82 5.96
N GLY A 192 -27.03 36.10 6.64
CA GLY A 192 -26.98 37.05 7.74
C GLY A 192 -25.60 37.62 8.02
N HIS A 193 -25.54 38.73 8.76
CA HIS A 193 -24.27 39.34 9.18
C HIS A 193 -23.57 38.45 10.22
N GLY A 194 -22.29 38.11 9.99
CA GLY A 194 -21.57 37.10 10.77
C GLY A 194 -21.39 37.41 12.27
N ALA A 195 -21.59 38.66 12.70
CA ALA A 195 -21.56 39.04 14.11
C ALA A 195 -22.92 38.81 14.83
N LYS A 196 -23.94 38.31 14.14
CA LYS A 196 -25.27 38.04 14.71
C LYS A 196 -25.65 36.59 14.49
N LEU A 197 -26.08 35.93 15.56
CA LEU A 197 -26.54 34.55 15.53
C LEU A 197 -28.02 34.54 15.11
N TYR A 198 -28.31 33.97 13.95
CA TYR A 198 -29.67 33.81 13.43
C TYR A 198 -30.07 32.34 13.54
N ASP A 199 -31.35 32.09 13.79
CA ASP A 199 -31.93 30.75 13.79
C ASP A 199 -32.19 30.28 12.33
N ASN A 200 -32.15 28.97 12.11
CA ASN A 200 -32.37 28.31 10.80
C ASN A 200 -31.35 28.72 9.73
N THR A 201 -30.11 28.99 10.13
CA THR A 201 -29.01 29.19 9.18
C THR A 201 -28.65 27.89 8.48
N ALA A 202 -27.99 28.00 7.32
CA ALA A 202 -27.52 26.83 6.58
C ALA A 202 -26.60 25.95 7.45
N MET A 203 -25.77 26.54 8.31
CA MET A 203 -24.90 25.82 9.23
C MET A 203 -25.68 25.08 10.33
N GLU A 204 -26.71 25.70 10.91
CA GLU A 204 -27.54 25.03 11.93
C GLU A 204 -28.31 23.85 11.33
N ASN A 205 -28.87 24.03 10.13
CA ASN A 205 -29.57 22.97 9.42
C ASN A 205 -28.62 21.84 9.00
N LEU A 206 -27.38 22.16 8.62
CA LEU A 206 -26.34 21.17 8.32
C LEU A 206 -25.98 20.36 9.57
N LEU A 207 -25.78 21.02 10.71
CA LEU A 207 -25.49 20.36 12.00
C LEU A 207 -26.62 19.42 12.46
N LYS A 208 -27.88 19.71 12.11
CA LYS A 208 -29.01 18.80 12.39
C LYS A 208 -29.10 17.60 11.43
N SER A 209 -28.38 17.63 10.32
CA SER A 209 -28.46 16.64 9.24
C SER A 209 -27.37 15.56 9.31
N ILE A 210 -26.43 15.70 10.25
CA ILE A 210 -25.35 14.75 10.59
C ILE A 210 -25.67 14.05 11.91
#